data_AF-A0A7Y5J3L3-F1
#
_entry.id   AF-A0A7Y5J3L3-F1
#
_cell.length_a   1.000
_cell.length_b   1.000
_cell.length_c   1.000
_cell.angle_alpha   90.00
_cell.angle_beta   90.00
_cell.angle_gamma   90.00
#
_symmetry.space_group_name_H-M   'P 1'
#
loop_
_entity.id
_entity.type
_entity.pdbx_description
1 polymer ?
#
loop_
_entity_poly.entity_id
_entity_poly.type
_entity_poly.pdbx_seq_one_letter_code
_entity_poly.pdbx_strand_id
1 'polypeptide(L)'
;MNQFVFTSKQKTVLGGFMALGVLCLLLTMFVYDDALHTRFWTNYLHNAVFFTGIGFISLFIITAFTTAMAGWYTVIKRIFEAYSLFLIPGLVMMAVVAIGVWGHWHHLYHWADTTLTDPTKPEYDAIIAGKSSFLNKGWYTFGTFIIVGTWIFFAWKMRSLSLSEDRFGTPDYD
;
A
#
# COMPACT_ATOMS: atom_id res chain seq x y z
N MET A 1 -4.39 4.39 -31.70
CA MET A 1 -3.71 4.66 -30.40
C MET A 1 -2.36 3.97 -30.39
N ASN A 2 -1.28 4.70 -30.10
CA ASN A 2 0.04 4.09 -29.91
C ASN A 2 0.06 3.37 -28.55
N GLN A 3 0.12 2.04 -28.58
CA GLN A 3 0.24 1.23 -27.37
C GLN A 3 1.67 1.33 -26.82
N PHE A 4 1.80 1.51 -25.51
CA PHE A 4 3.11 1.43 -24.87
C PHE A 4 3.67 0.02 -25.03
N VAL A 5 4.83 -0.09 -25.69
CA VAL A 5 5.56 -1.36 -25.84
C VAL A 5 6.66 -1.41 -24.78
N PHE A 6 6.56 -2.39 -23.88
CA PHE A 6 7.57 -2.58 -22.85
C PHE A 6 8.81 -3.23 -23.44
N THR A 7 9.89 -2.45 -23.58
CA THR A 7 11.12 -2.93 -24.21
C THR A 7 11.86 -3.91 -23.29
N SER A 8 12.57 -4.88 -23.87
CA SER A 8 13.34 -5.86 -23.09
C SER A 8 14.36 -5.22 -22.17
N LYS A 9 14.97 -4.10 -22.60
CA LYS A 9 15.92 -3.33 -21.76
C LYS A 9 15.25 -2.77 -20.51
N GLN A 10 14.07 -2.17 -20.63
CA GLN A 10 13.32 -1.65 -19.49
C GLN A 10 12.92 -2.77 -18.53
N LYS A 11 12.48 -3.92 -19.05
CA LYS A 11 12.17 -5.10 -18.23
C LYS A 11 13.36 -5.57 -17.40
N THR A 12 14.52 -5.70 -18.04
CA THR A 12 15.75 -6.15 -17.36
C THR A 12 16.21 -5.14 -16.33
N VAL A 13 16.19 -3.85 -16.63
CA VAL A 13 16.60 -2.80 -15.69
C VAL A 13 15.67 -2.74 -14.47
N LEU A 14 14.36 -2.67 -14.68
CA LEU A 14 13.38 -2.63 -13.58
C LEU A 14 13.40 -3.94 -12.77
N GLY A 15 13.54 -5.08 -13.44
CA GLY A 15 13.74 -6.39 -12.79
C GLY A 15 15.00 -6.43 -11.92
N GLY A 16 16.10 -5.88 -12.42
CA GLY A 16 17.36 -5.77 -11.69
C GLY A 16 17.23 -4.93 -10.42
N PHE A 17 16.55 -3.78 -10.49
CA PHE A 17 16.29 -2.95 -9.31
C PHE A 17 15.37 -3.63 -8.29
N MET A 18 14.36 -4.38 -8.73
CA MET A 18 13.53 -5.18 -7.82
C MET A 18 14.36 -6.25 -7.11
N ALA A 19 15.21 -6.98 -7.84
CA ALA A 19 16.10 -7.99 -7.27
C ALA A 19 17.10 -7.39 -6.27
N LEU A 20 17.71 -6.25 -6.63
CA LEU A 20 18.60 -5.51 -5.74
C LEU A 20 17.86 -5.03 -4.49
N GLY A 21 16.64 -4.50 -4.62
CA GLY A 21 15.82 -4.08 -3.49
C GLY A 21 15.51 -5.23 -2.52
N VAL A 22 15.13 -6.39 -3.05
CA VAL A 22 14.92 -7.60 -2.23
C VAL A 22 16.22 -8.06 -1.58
N LEU A 23 17.34 -8.05 -2.30
CA LEU A 23 18.65 -8.40 -1.76
C LEU A 23 19.05 -7.46 -0.62
N CYS A 24 18.91 -6.15 -0.79
CA CYS A 24 19.17 -5.16 0.27
C CYS A 24 18.28 -5.39 1.49
N LEU A 25 16.99 -5.70 1.28
CA LEU A 25 16.06 -6.00 2.35
C LEU A 25 16.48 -7.28 3.11
N LEU A 26 16.82 -8.36 2.39
CA LEU A 26 17.29 -9.60 3.00
C LEU A 26 18.60 -9.42 3.77
N LEU A 27 19.54 -8.63 3.24
CA LEU A 27 20.78 -8.29 3.96
C LEU A 27 20.48 -7.63 5.31
N THR A 28 19.41 -6.82 5.44
CA THR A 28 19.06 -6.24 6.75
C THR A 28 18.66 -7.28 7.79
N MET A 29 18.17 -8.46 7.39
CA MET A 29 17.89 -9.56 8.31
C MET A 29 19.14 -10.27 8.80
N PHE A 30 20.14 -10.46 7.93
CA PHE A 30 21.34 -11.25 8.24
C PHE A 30 22.51 -10.44 8.80
N VAL A 31 22.58 -9.13 8.50
CA VAL A 31 23.68 -8.26 8.93
C VAL A 31 23.48 -7.74 10.36
N TYR A 32 22.23 -7.54 10.78
CA TYR A 32 21.91 -7.02 12.11
C TYR A 32 21.33 -8.14 12.97
N ASP A 33 22.05 -8.46 14.05
CA ASP A 33 21.67 -9.49 15.01
C ASP A 33 20.76 -8.89 16.09
N ASP A 34 19.47 -8.74 15.76
CA ASP A 34 18.41 -8.39 16.70
C ASP A 34 17.33 -9.48 16.65
N ALA A 35 16.87 -9.94 17.83
CA ALA A 35 15.98 -11.10 17.98
C ALA A 35 14.67 -10.98 17.20
N LEU A 36 14.23 -9.74 16.93
CA LEU A 36 12.98 -9.43 16.24
C LEU A 36 13.19 -8.75 14.87
N HIS A 37 14.44 -8.71 14.37
CA HIS A 37 14.79 -8.10 13.09
C HIS A 37 14.16 -6.70 12.88
N THR A 38 14.22 -5.82 13.90
CA THR A 38 13.49 -4.54 13.92
C THR A 38 13.75 -3.67 12.69
N ARG A 39 15.00 -3.65 12.18
CA ARG A 39 15.38 -2.88 10.99
C ARG A 39 14.72 -3.39 9.71
N PHE A 40 14.63 -4.70 9.54
CA PHE A 40 13.95 -5.32 8.40
C PHE A 40 12.49 -4.90 8.37
N TRP A 41 11.79 -5.10 9.49
CA TRP A 41 10.36 -4.82 9.61
C TRP A 41 10.05 -3.33 9.48
N THR A 42 10.89 -2.45 10.03
CA THR A 42 10.71 -1.00 9.91
C THR A 42 10.88 -0.55 8.46
N ASN A 43 11.92 -1.03 7.77
CA ASN A 43 12.12 -0.73 6.36
C ASN A 43 11.00 -1.29 5.48
N TYR A 44 10.54 -2.51 5.78
CA TYR A 44 9.44 -3.13 5.06
C TYR A 44 8.14 -2.32 5.19
N LEU A 45 7.76 -1.96 6.43
CA LEU A 45 6.58 -1.13 6.70
C LEU A 45 6.70 0.23 6.02
N HIS A 46 7.86 0.89 6.11
CA HIS A 46 8.08 2.19 5.50
C HIS A 46 7.84 2.15 3.99
N ASN A 47 8.43 1.18 3.29
CA ASN A 47 8.24 1.01 1.85
C ASN A 47 6.78 0.65 1.50
N ALA A 48 6.17 -0.28 2.24
CA ALA A 48 4.78 -0.69 2.01
C ALA A 48 3.82 0.51 2.11
N VAL A 49 3.93 1.32 3.17
CA VAL A 49 3.09 2.50 3.38
C VAL A 49 3.40 3.58 2.33
N PHE A 50 4.68 3.85 2.05
CA PHE A 50 5.09 4.90 1.12
C PHE A 50 4.54 4.66 -0.29
N PHE A 51 4.76 3.47 -0.86
CA PHE A 51 4.30 3.18 -2.22
C PHE A 51 2.77 2.97 -2.29
N THR A 52 2.14 2.44 -1.24
CA THR A 52 0.66 2.42 -1.14
C THR A 52 0.10 3.84 -1.14
N GLY A 53 0.74 4.78 -0.42
CA GLY A 53 0.40 6.19 -0.41
C GLY A 53 0.52 6.84 -1.80
N ILE A 54 1.58 6.56 -2.55
CA ILE A 54 1.71 7.03 -3.95
C ILE A 54 0.56 6.52 -4.82
N GLY A 55 0.20 5.23 -4.67
CA GLY A 55 -0.96 4.65 -5.36
C GLY A 55 -2.27 5.35 -5.00
N PHE A 56 -2.48 5.65 -3.72
CA PHE A 56 -3.66 6.36 -3.23
C PHE A 56 -3.74 7.81 -3.73
N ILE A 57 -2.64 8.56 -3.70
CA ILE A 57 -2.60 9.93 -4.25
C ILE A 57 -2.88 9.93 -5.75
N SER A 58 -2.41 8.91 -6.47
CA SER A 58 -2.73 8.77 -7.90
C SER A 58 -4.24 8.57 -8.13
N LEU A 59 -4.89 7.74 -7.31
CA LEU A 59 -6.35 7.60 -7.33
C LEU A 59 -7.06 8.93 -7.02
N PHE A 60 -6.62 9.63 -5.97
CA PHE A 60 -7.18 10.92 -5.59
C PHE A 60 -7.10 11.93 -6.74
N ILE A 61 -5.93 12.04 -7.39
CA ILE A 61 -5.71 12.93 -8.55
C ILE A 61 -6.69 12.62 -9.69
N ILE A 62 -6.87 11.34 -10.05
CA ILE A 62 -7.85 10.94 -11.07
C ILE A 62 -9.23 11.47 -10.67
N THR A 63 -9.69 11.16 -9.45
CA THR A 63 -11.04 11.54 -9.02
C THR A 63 -11.24 13.05 -8.93
N ALA A 64 -10.25 13.79 -8.42
CA ALA A 64 -10.32 15.24 -8.25
C ALA A 64 -10.38 15.97 -9.59
N PHE A 65 -9.51 15.60 -10.53
CA PHE A 65 -9.48 16.23 -11.85
C PHE A 65 -10.64 15.83 -12.76
N THR A 66 -11.14 14.61 -12.64
CA THR A 66 -12.41 14.23 -13.29
C THR A 66 -13.57 15.06 -12.73
N THR A 67 -13.66 15.23 -11.41
CA THR A 67 -14.73 16.02 -10.77
C THR A 67 -14.64 17.50 -11.15
N ALA A 68 -13.42 18.04 -11.25
CA ALA A 68 -13.18 19.42 -11.66
C ALA A 68 -13.28 19.67 -13.17
N MET A 69 -13.58 18.63 -13.97
CA MET A 69 -13.59 18.70 -15.45
C MET A 69 -12.29 19.28 -16.03
N ALA A 70 -11.14 18.91 -15.45
CA ALA A 70 -9.85 19.45 -15.85
C ALA A 70 -9.36 18.83 -17.17
N GLY A 71 -9.40 19.61 -18.25
CA GLY A 71 -9.03 19.13 -19.60
C GLY A 71 -7.55 18.76 -19.76
N TRP A 72 -6.61 19.48 -19.14
CA TRP A 72 -5.17 19.25 -19.31
C TRP A 72 -4.71 17.87 -18.80
N TYR A 73 -5.37 17.35 -17.76
CA TYR A 73 -5.01 16.09 -17.14
C TYR A 73 -5.32 14.89 -18.04
N THR A 74 -6.26 15.01 -18.97
CA THR A 74 -6.67 13.92 -19.87
C THR A 74 -5.49 13.34 -20.68
N VAL A 75 -4.49 14.18 -20.99
CA VAL A 75 -3.27 13.78 -21.71
C VAL A 75 -2.38 12.85 -20.87
N ILE A 76 -2.40 13.01 -19.54
CA ILE A 76 -1.55 12.24 -18.61
C ILE A 76 -2.34 11.25 -17.75
N LYS A 77 -3.67 11.13 -17.95
CA LYS A 77 -4.56 10.30 -17.13
C LYS A 77 -4.12 8.85 -16.98
N ARG A 78 -3.55 8.28 -18.05
CA ARG A 78 -3.07 6.89 -18.11
C ARG A 78 -1.90 6.61 -17.14
N ILE A 79 -1.09 7.63 -16.82
CA ILE A 79 0.04 7.51 -15.89
C ILE A 79 -0.49 7.27 -14.47
N PHE A 80 -1.43 8.10 -14.02
CA PHE A 80 -2.01 7.97 -12.69
C PHE A 80 -2.90 6.73 -12.57
N GLU A 81 -3.63 6.35 -13.61
CA GLU A 81 -4.36 5.08 -13.65
C GLU A 81 -3.41 3.89 -13.46
N ALA A 82 -2.22 3.92 -14.07
CA ALA A 82 -1.20 2.89 -13.88
C ALA A 82 -0.65 2.87 -12.45
N TYR A 83 -0.30 4.04 -11.88
CA TYR A 83 0.18 4.12 -10.49
C TYR A 83 -0.88 3.71 -9.47
N SER A 84 -2.15 4.05 -9.69
CA SER A 84 -3.24 3.67 -8.78
C SER A 84 -3.39 2.15 -8.63
N LEU A 85 -3.01 1.35 -9.64
CA LEU A 85 -3.04 -0.11 -9.54
C LEU A 85 -1.97 -0.68 -8.60
N PHE A 86 -0.96 0.11 -8.21
CA PHE A 86 -0.01 -0.30 -7.18
C PHE A 86 -0.71 -0.57 -5.83
N LEU A 87 -1.91 -0.03 -5.60
CA LEU A 87 -2.70 -0.34 -4.41
C LEU A 87 -2.91 -1.85 -4.19
N ILE A 88 -2.94 -2.66 -5.26
CA ILE A 88 -3.08 -4.12 -5.16
C ILE A 88 -1.81 -4.75 -4.53
N PRO A 89 -0.60 -4.58 -5.09
CA PRO A 89 0.64 -4.94 -4.40
C PRO A 89 0.78 -4.33 -3.01
N GLY A 90 0.38 -3.05 -2.85
CA GLY A 90 0.42 -2.34 -1.57
C GLY A 90 -0.40 -3.03 -0.48
N LEU A 91 -1.62 -3.47 -0.79
CA LEU A 91 -2.45 -4.25 0.13
C LEU A 91 -1.80 -5.58 0.50
N VAL A 92 -1.18 -6.28 -0.45
CA VAL A 92 -0.46 -7.53 -0.17
C VAL A 92 0.70 -7.27 0.79
N MET A 93 1.47 -6.20 0.58
CA MET A 93 2.57 -5.83 1.47
C MET A 93 2.08 -5.45 2.87
N MET A 94 0.99 -4.69 2.97
CA MET A 94 0.38 -4.36 4.26
C MET A 94 -0.18 -5.61 4.97
N ALA A 95 -0.72 -6.57 4.22
CA ALA A 95 -1.19 -7.83 4.78
C ALA A 95 -0.05 -8.66 5.40
N VAL A 96 1.15 -8.64 4.82
CA VAL A 96 2.33 -9.29 5.43
C VAL A 96 2.68 -8.67 6.78
N VAL A 97 2.60 -7.34 6.91
CA VAL A 97 2.78 -6.67 8.22
C VAL A 97 1.69 -7.09 9.20
N ALA A 98 0.43 -7.12 8.78
CA ALA A 98 -0.67 -7.57 9.64
C ALA A 98 -0.45 -9.01 10.14
N ILE A 99 -0.05 -9.93 9.26
CA ILE A 99 0.31 -11.31 9.64
C ILE A 99 1.46 -11.32 10.66
N GLY A 100 2.48 -10.46 10.49
CA GLY A 100 3.56 -10.29 11.45
C GLY A 100 3.09 -9.85 12.85
N VAL A 101 2.08 -8.98 12.92
CA VAL A 101 1.42 -8.58 14.19
C VAL A 101 0.68 -9.77 14.84
N TRP A 102 0.00 -10.61 14.07
CA TRP A 102 -0.67 -11.81 14.59
C TRP A 102 0.34 -12.86 15.09
N GLY A 103 1.43 -13.03 14.34
CA GLY A 103 2.50 -13.99 14.65
C GLY A 103 3.50 -13.53 15.71
N HIS A 104 3.38 -12.30 16.22
CA HIS A 104 4.36 -11.69 17.14
C HIS A 104 5.80 -11.68 16.58
N TRP A 105 5.95 -11.55 15.26
CA TRP A 105 7.27 -11.59 14.59
C TRP A 105 8.07 -10.29 14.73
N HIS A 106 7.41 -9.22 15.19
CA HIS A 106 8.00 -7.90 15.34
C HIS A 106 7.24 -7.06 16.37
N HIS A 107 7.91 -6.05 16.93
CA HIS A 107 7.32 -5.07 17.84
C HIS A 107 7.26 -3.66 17.21
N LEU A 108 6.85 -3.57 15.93
CA LEU A 108 6.65 -2.29 15.23
C LEU A 108 5.60 -1.39 15.92
N TYR A 109 4.57 -2.01 16.50
CA TYR A 109 3.47 -1.33 17.15
C TYR A 109 3.50 -1.63 18.65
N HIS A 110 3.71 -0.60 19.45
CA HIS A 110 3.76 -0.75 20.91
C HIS A 110 2.44 -1.31 21.46
N TRP A 111 1.30 -0.85 20.94
CA TRP A 111 -0.03 -1.33 21.33
C TRP A 111 -0.30 -2.81 21.01
N ALA A 112 0.51 -3.45 20.16
CA ALA A 112 0.32 -4.86 19.82
C ALA A 112 0.82 -5.80 20.93
N ASP A 113 1.54 -5.26 21.92
CA ASP A 113 1.93 -6.00 23.11
C ASP A 113 0.73 -6.21 24.04
N THR A 114 0.45 -7.47 24.35
CA THR A 114 -0.68 -7.85 25.19
C THR A 114 -0.45 -7.51 26.67
N THR A 115 0.79 -7.40 27.12
CA THR A 115 1.10 -7.12 28.55
C THR A 115 0.65 -5.73 28.99
N LEU A 116 0.59 -4.77 28.06
CA LEU A 116 0.22 -3.38 28.31
C LEU A 116 -1.27 -3.20 28.65
N THR A 117 -2.11 -4.19 28.34
CA THR A 117 -3.57 -4.11 28.51
C THR A 117 -4.09 -4.81 29.76
N ASP A 118 -3.27 -5.62 30.43
CA ASP A 118 -3.65 -6.39 31.61
C ASP A 118 -3.33 -5.62 32.91
N PRO A 119 -4.33 -5.21 33.71
CA PRO A 119 -4.13 -4.44 34.94
C PRO A 119 -3.27 -5.15 36.00
N THR A 120 -3.09 -6.47 35.89
CA THR A 120 -2.29 -7.27 36.82
C THR A 120 -0.79 -7.26 36.49
N LYS A 121 -0.42 -6.76 35.31
CA LYS A 121 0.98 -6.72 34.86
C LYS A 121 1.66 -5.42 35.30
N PRO A 122 2.96 -5.46 35.63
CA PRO A 122 3.73 -4.27 35.97
C PRO A 122 3.86 -3.30 34.78
N GLU A 123 3.67 -3.80 33.57
CA GLU A 123 3.76 -3.07 32.30
C GLU A 123 2.42 -2.44 31.88
N TYR A 124 1.37 -2.56 32.70
CA TYR A 124 0.05 -2.03 32.38
C TYR A 124 0.07 -0.53 32.05
N ASP A 125 -0.46 -0.18 30.89
CA ASP A 125 -0.64 1.20 30.45
C ASP A 125 -2.14 1.49 30.28
N ALA A 126 -2.69 2.27 31.23
CA ALA A 126 -4.09 2.69 31.21
C ALA A 126 -4.49 3.47 29.94
N ILE A 127 -3.55 4.19 29.31
CA ILE A 127 -3.81 4.96 28.08
C ILE A 127 -3.99 4.02 26.89
N ILE A 128 -3.14 3.00 26.77
CA ILE A 128 -3.25 1.99 25.70
C ILE A 128 -4.46 1.10 25.95
N ALA A 129 -4.68 0.67 27.20
CA ALA A 129 -5.85 -0.12 27.59
C ALA A 129 -7.17 0.61 27.25
N GLY A 130 -7.25 1.91 27.52
CA GLY A 130 -8.41 2.73 27.14
C GLY A 130 -8.65 2.86 25.64
N LYS A 131 -7.63 2.62 24.81
CA LYS A 131 -7.71 2.64 23.33
C LYS A 131 -7.81 1.25 22.71
N SER A 132 -7.77 0.18 23.51
CA SER A 132 -7.74 -1.22 23.04
C SER A 132 -8.92 -1.61 22.13
N SER A 133 -10.09 -0.97 22.31
CA SER A 133 -11.24 -1.19 21.41
C SER A 133 -10.94 -0.82 19.96
N PHE A 134 -10.02 0.12 19.71
CA PHE A 134 -9.57 0.52 18.37
C PHE A 134 -8.17 -0.02 18.06
N LEU A 135 -7.23 0.10 18.99
CA LEU A 135 -5.86 -0.39 18.86
C LEU A 135 -5.78 -1.88 19.20
N ASN A 136 -6.32 -2.71 18.32
CA ASN A 136 -6.21 -4.16 18.41
C ASN A 136 -5.93 -4.79 17.04
N LYS A 137 -5.40 -6.02 17.06
CA LYS A 137 -4.97 -6.75 15.85
C LYS A 137 -6.14 -6.97 14.88
N GLY A 138 -7.34 -7.23 15.41
CA GLY A 138 -8.56 -7.42 14.64
C GLY A 138 -8.92 -6.18 13.85
N TRP A 139 -9.09 -5.04 14.53
CA TRP A 139 -9.43 -3.76 13.91
C TRP A 139 -8.33 -3.26 12.97
N TYR A 140 -7.06 -3.37 13.35
CA TYR A 140 -5.94 -3.01 12.47
C TYR A 140 -6.00 -3.79 11.14
N THR A 141 -6.19 -5.11 11.22
CA THR A 141 -6.26 -5.98 10.03
C THR A 141 -7.50 -5.66 9.20
N PHE A 142 -8.67 -5.69 9.83
CA PHE A 142 -9.95 -5.44 9.18
C PHE A 142 -10.02 -4.04 8.55
N GLY A 143 -9.61 -3.01 9.29
CA GLY A 143 -9.56 -1.63 8.83
C GLY A 143 -8.61 -1.45 7.64
N THR A 144 -7.44 -2.11 7.65
CA THR A 144 -6.51 -2.09 6.52
C THR A 144 -7.15 -2.67 5.26
N PHE A 145 -7.79 -3.84 5.35
CA PHE A 145 -8.47 -4.46 4.22
C PHE A 145 -9.64 -3.64 3.71
N ILE A 146 -10.46 -3.06 4.60
CA ILE A 146 -11.58 -2.22 4.19
C ILE A 146 -11.10 -0.95 3.52
N ILE A 147 -10.18 -0.21 4.13
CA ILE A 147 -9.75 1.09 3.64
C ILE A 147 -9.02 0.92 2.30
N VAL A 148 -7.97 0.09 2.26
CA VAL A 148 -7.19 -0.09 1.04
C VAL A 148 -7.97 -0.89 -0.01
N GLY A 149 -8.79 -1.86 0.41
CA GLY A 149 -9.68 -2.60 -0.50
C GLY A 149 -10.72 -1.70 -1.17
N THR A 150 -11.28 -0.73 -0.44
CA THR A 150 -12.16 0.31 -1.00
C THR A 150 -11.41 1.15 -2.04
N TRP A 151 -10.17 1.55 -1.76
CA TRP A 151 -9.35 2.28 -2.72
C TRP A 151 -9.06 1.46 -3.99
N ILE A 152 -8.74 0.17 -3.84
CA ILE A 152 -8.53 -0.74 -4.97
C ILE A 152 -9.81 -0.84 -5.81
N PHE A 153 -10.96 -1.00 -5.18
CA PHE A 153 -12.24 -1.05 -5.88
C PHE A 153 -12.46 0.20 -6.74
N PHE A 154 -12.25 1.40 -6.18
CA PHE A 154 -12.39 2.64 -6.93
C PHE A 154 -11.34 2.78 -8.04
N ALA A 155 -10.07 2.46 -7.78
CA ALA A 155 -9.02 2.49 -8.79
C ALA A 155 -9.33 1.57 -9.97
N TRP A 156 -9.78 0.35 -9.69
CA TRP A 156 -10.19 -0.61 -10.71
C TRP A 156 -11.41 -0.14 -11.49
N LYS A 157 -12.42 0.40 -10.80
CA LYS A 157 -13.65 0.90 -11.43
C LYS A 157 -13.38 2.10 -12.34
N MET A 158 -12.61 3.09 -11.87
CA MET A 158 -12.23 4.27 -12.65
C MET A 158 -11.47 3.88 -13.92
N ARG A 159 -10.49 2.96 -13.79
CA ARG A 159 -9.76 2.45 -14.95
C ARG A 159 -10.66 1.67 -15.91
N SER A 160 -11.58 0.86 -15.39
CA SER A 160 -12.53 0.10 -16.21
C SER A 160 -13.42 1.02 -17.06
N LEU A 161 -13.93 2.10 -16.45
CA LEU A 161 -14.72 3.13 -17.15
C LEU A 161 -13.87 3.84 -18.21
N SER A 162 -12.67 4.29 -17.84
CA SER A 162 -11.75 4.96 -18.76
C SER A 162 -11.33 4.09 -19.96
N LEU A 163 -11.26 2.76 -19.79
CA LEU A 163 -11.02 1.82 -20.90
C LEU A 163 -12.29 1.54 -21.72
N SER A 164 -13.47 1.71 -21.13
CA SER A 164 -14.74 1.57 -21.85
C SER A 164 -15.02 2.79 -22.74
N GLU A 165 -14.67 3.99 -22.27
CA GLU A 165 -14.72 5.24 -23.06
C GLU A 165 -13.86 5.12 -24.32
N ASP A 166 -12.64 4.60 -24.22
CA ASP A 166 -11.77 4.39 -25.39
C ASP A 166 -12.36 3.42 -26.44
N ARG A 167 -13.26 2.50 -26.04
CA ARG A 167 -13.83 1.48 -26.92
C ARG A 167 -15.19 1.87 -27.51
N PHE A 168 -15.99 2.60 -26.75
CA PHE A 168 -17.40 2.86 -27.06
C PHE A 168 -17.76 4.35 -27.10
N GLY A 169 -16.81 5.25 -26.91
CA GLY A 169 -17.04 6.69 -26.97
C GLY A 169 -17.54 7.14 -28.34
N THR A 170 -18.54 8.02 -28.36
CA THR A 170 -19.07 8.65 -29.58
C THR A 170 -18.26 9.90 -29.94
N PRO A 171 -18.05 10.21 -31.24
CA PRO A 171 -17.28 11.39 -31.69
C PRO A 171 -17.89 12.74 -31.29
N ASP A 172 -19.14 12.76 -30.83
CA ASP A 172 -19.91 13.98 -30.55
C ASP A 172 -19.35 14.83 -29.39
N TYR A 173 -18.33 14.34 -28.67
CA TYR A 173 -17.75 14.97 -27.48
C TYR A 173 -16.21 15.10 -27.54
N ASP A 174 -15.59 14.94 -28.72
CA ASP A 174 -14.18 15.30 -29.00
C ASP A 174 -14.05 16.77 -29.44
#